data_AF-A0A9X4GCP0-F1
#
_entry.id   AF-A0A9X4GCP0-F1
#
_cell.length_a   1.000
_cell.length_b   1.000
_cell.length_c   1.000
_cell.angle_alpha   90.00
_cell.angle_beta   90.00
_cell.angle_gamma   90.00
#
_symmetry.space_group_name_H-M   'P 1'
#
loop_
_entity.id
_entity.type
_entity.pdbx_description
1 polymer ?
#
loop_
_entity_poly.entity_id
_entity_poly.type
_entity_poly.pdbx_seq_one_letter_code
_entity_poly.pdbx_strand_id
1 'polypeptide(L)'
;MTYFRNKKYHQNYSHNTLFPGAVFTTKHNGECSILGRSEDKSRRGYYVVEFKDSGIVKEVYGSHIKSGAVSDDVFPSSEEERTTLLMKPRYYNVGYIGNGKHSTIENTRSHQRTRRFILWHNMLARCYMTNKGKQYFKGYKGVTVCERWHNFQNFCNDLPALHGYALWKNNPGEYELDKDYSHRRIYSPDTVSFISTSDNAHEARLRASAMRIPGDRYHEINKMRDELLQEAEDVIKENKIEYSVVLNGNMRVIIAETPYGTVAFYPLTYKIQRNGYMTEGDASVYVCYLHWLRCQWESRNPFIDCIAVIS
;
A
#
# COMPACT_ATOMS: atom_id res chain seq x y z
N MET A 1 -0.12 2.15 -33.26
CA MET A 1 0.87 3.26 -33.43
C MET A 1 2.28 2.66 -33.49
N THR A 2 3.15 3.20 -34.34
CA THR A 2 4.46 2.58 -34.70
C THR A 2 5.62 3.32 -34.05
N TYR A 3 6.34 2.65 -33.15
CA TYR A 3 7.41 3.26 -32.33
C TYR A 3 8.75 2.54 -32.52
N PHE A 4 9.35 2.68 -33.70
CA PHE A 4 10.72 2.27 -33.94
C PHE A 4 11.45 3.17 -34.95
N ARG A 5 12.77 3.34 -34.75
CA ARG A 5 13.57 4.49 -35.23
C ARG A 5 13.48 4.75 -36.74
N ASN A 6 13.45 3.69 -37.56
CA ASN A 6 13.51 3.82 -39.02
C ASN A 6 12.20 3.43 -39.73
N LYS A 7 11.16 3.00 -39.00
CA LYS A 7 9.86 2.53 -39.53
C LYS A 7 9.92 1.49 -40.67
N LYS A 8 11.08 0.88 -40.92
CA LYS A 8 11.31 -0.13 -41.96
C LYS A 8 11.79 -1.45 -41.38
N TYR A 9 11.21 -2.53 -41.86
CA TYR A 9 11.59 -3.91 -41.54
C TYR A 9 11.46 -4.76 -42.80
N HIS A 10 12.20 -5.85 -42.86
CA HIS A 10 12.11 -6.82 -43.94
C HIS A 10 11.72 -8.20 -43.42
N GLN A 11 11.02 -8.95 -44.25
CA GLN A 11 10.65 -10.34 -44.00
C GLN A 11 11.58 -11.34 -44.70
N ASN A 12 12.50 -10.84 -45.54
CA ASN A 12 13.45 -11.66 -46.30
C ASN A 12 14.59 -12.19 -45.40
N TYR A 13 14.26 -13.13 -44.54
CA TYR A 13 15.22 -13.91 -43.76
C TYR A 13 14.60 -15.25 -43.35
N SER A 14 15.44 -16.26 -43.12
CA SER A 14 15.01 -17.54 -42.56
C SER A 14 15.51 -17.66 -41.11
N HIS A 15 14.61 -17.98 -40.19
CA HIS A 15 14.94 -18.28 -38.80
C HIS A 15 13.89 -19.22 -38.19
N ASN A 16 14.32 -20.34 -37.61
CA ASN A 16 13.43 -21.41 -37.15
C ASN A 16 12.37 -20.97 -36.12
N THR A 17 12.74 -20.07 -35.19
CA THR A 17 11.84 -19.63 -34.11
C THR A 17 11.27 -18.22 -34.30
N LEU A 18 12.05 -17.26 -34.79
CA LEU A 18 11.72 -15.84 -34.86
C LEU A 18 11.36 -15.41 -36.29
N PHE A 19 10.45 -16.12 -36.94
CA PHE A 19 10.00 -15.84 -38.31
C PHE A 19 8.78 -14.89 -38.34
N PRO A 20 8.51 -14.18 -39.45
CA PRO A 20 7.32 -13.34 -39.58
C PRO A 20 6.02 -14.16 -39.34
N GLY A 21 5.14 -13.66 -38.49
CA GLY A 21 3.91 -14.33 -38.06
C GLY A 21 4.05 -15.19 -36.80
N ALA A 22 5.27 -15.47 -36.33
CA ALA A 22 5.46 -16.23 -35.08
C ALA A 22 4.89 -15.45 -33.87
N VAL A 23 4.14 -16.13 -33.01
CA VAL A 23 3.47 -15.56 -31.84
C VAL A 23 4.16 -15.99 -30.56
N PHE A 24 4.35 -15.05 -29.63
CA PHE A 24 4.98 -15.26 -28.33
C PHE A 24 4.13 -14.68 -27.22
N THR A 25 4.02 -15.41 -26.11
CA THR A 25 3.42 -14.91 -24.87
C THR A 25 4.44 -14.09 -24.09
N THR A 26 4.07 -12.87 -23.72
CA THR A 26 4.90 -11.95 -22.93
C THR A 26 4.61 -12.13 -21.44
N LYS A 27 5.51 -11.64 -20.58
CA LYS A 27 5.35 -11.76 -19.12
C LYS A 27 4.19 -10.92 -18.57
N HIS A 28 3.87 -9.79 -19.20
CA HIS A 28 2.99 -8.78 -18.61
C HIS A 28 1.97 -8.16 -19.59
N ASN A 29 2.08 -8.41 -20.90
CA ASN A 29 1.37 -7.66 -21.95
C ASN A 29 0.73 -8.59 -23.00
N GLY A 30 0.23 -9.75 -22.56
CA GLY A 30 -0.45 -10.70 -23.45
C GLY A 30 0.48 -11.27 -24.52
N GLU A 31 0.00 -11.37 -25.75
CA GLU A 31 0.73 -11.93 -26.89
C GLU A 31 1.33 -10.87 -27.81
N CYS A 32 2.48 -11.17 -28.41
CA CYS A 32 3.03 -10.40 -29.50
C CYS A 32 3.38 -11.27 -30.72
N SER A 33 3.21 -10.73 -31.92
CA SER A 33 3.57 -11.36 -33.19
C SER A 33 4.76 -10.68 -33.84
N ILE A 34 5.65 -11.47 -34.43
CA ILE A 34 6.81 -10.94 -35.17
C ILE A 34 6.36 -10.46 -36.54
N LEU A 35 6.67 -9.22 -36.90
CA LEU A 35 6.42 -8.66 -38.23
C LEU A 35 7.63 -8.86 -39.16
N GLY A 36 8.86 -8.83 -38.62
CA GLY A 36 10.09 -9.03 -39.39
C GLY A 36 11.35 -8.58 -38.65
N ARG A 37 12.46 -8.40 -39.37
CA ARG A 37 13.73 -7.89 -38.83
C ARG A 37 13.92 -6.41 -39.14
N SER A 38 14.48 -5.66 -38.17
CA SER A 38 14.82 -4.25 -38.38
C SER A 38 15.85 -4.11 -39.50
N GLU A 39 15.64 -3.13 -40.39
CA GLU A 39 16.60 -2.78 -41.44
C GLU A 39 17.76 -1.91 -40.92
N ASP A 40 17.71 -1.47 -39.65
CA ASP A 40 18.78 -0.67 -39.05
C ASP A 40 20.05 -1.53 -38.87
N LYS A 41 21.04 -1.26 -39.74
CA LYS A 41 22.34 -1.95 -39.73
C LYS A 41 23.07 -1.83 -38.40
N SER A 42 22.80 -0.81 -37.58
CA SER A 42 23.38 -0.63 -36.24
C SER A 42 22.73 -1.53 -35.18
N ARG A 43 21.56 -2.11 -35.45
CA ARG A 43 20.76 -2.91 -34.51
C ARG A 43 20.58 -4.35 -34.98
N ARG A 44 21.69 -5.02 -35.31
CA ARG A 44 21.68 -6.45 -35.66
C ARG A 44 21.03 -7.28 -34.55
N GLY A 45 20.10 -8.16 -34.92
CA GLY A 45 19.39 -9.04 -34.00
C GLY A 45 18.12 -8.44 -33.37
N TYR A 46 17.71 -7.24 -33.78
CA TYR A 46 16.40 -6.68 -33.44
C TYR A 46 15.33 -7.09 -34.45
N TYR A 47 14.15 -7.40 -33.93
CA TYR A 47 12.95 -7.77 -34.68
C TYR A 47 11.86 -6.73 -34.38
N VAL A 48 10.98 -6.52 -35.35
CA VAL A 48 9.78 -5.71 -35.15
C VAL A 48 8.65 -6.64 -34.72
N VAL A 49 8.00 -6.29 -33.62
CA VAL A 49 6.86 -7.05 -33.07
C VAL A 49 5.65 -6.16 -32.91
N GLU A 50 4.47 -6.75 -33.03
CA GLU A 50 3.17 -6.14 -32.75
C GLU A 50 2.54 -6.81 -31.53
N PHE A 51 2.12 -6.03 -30.54
CA PHE A 51 1.37 -6.53 -29.39
C PHE A 51 -0.11 -6.59 -29.73
N LYS A 52 -0.73 -7.77 -29.60
CA LYS A 52 -2.10 -7.99 -30.05
C LYS A 52 -3.12 -7.16 -29.28
N ASP A 53 -2.94 -7.04 -27.96
CA ASP A 53 -3.91 -6.37 -27.09
C ASP A 53 -3.88 -4.85 -27.24
N SER A 54 -2.69 -4.26 -27.42
CA SER A 54 -2.51 -2.81 -27.49
C SER A 54 -2.33 -2.26 -28.91
N GLY A 55 -2.09 -3.12 -29.92
CA GLY A 55 -1.80 -2.71 -31.30
C GLY A 55 -0.50 -1.90 -31.45
N ILE A 56 0.40 -2.01 -30.45
CA ILE A 56 1.68 -1.29 -30.43
C ILE A 56 2.70 -2.07 -31.24
N VAL A 57 3.39 -1.38 -32.15
CA VAL A 57 4.45 -1.97 -32.98
C VAL A 57 5.80 -1.37 -32.57
N LYS A 58 6.78 -2.23 -32.23
CA LYS A 58 8.10 -1.78 -31.77
C LYS A 58 9.26 -2.74 -32.09
N GLU A 59 10.48 -2.22 -32.02
CA GLU A 59 11.72 -2.99 -32.16
C GLU A 59 12.17 -3.63 -30.84
N VAL A 60 12.55 -4.91 -30.90
CA VAL A 60 12.90 -5.72 -29.74
C VAL A 60 14.05 -6.66 -30.08
N TYR A 61 15.01 -6.79 -29.16
CA TYR A 61 16.09 -7.74 -29.33
C TYR A 61 15.60 -9.19 -29.22
N GLY A 62 16.05 -10.07 -30.12
CA GLY A 62 15.51 -11.43 -30.25
C GLY A 62 15.55 -12.29 -28.98
N SER A 63 16.53 -12.08 -28.08
CA SER A 63 16.59 -12.81 -26.81
C SER A 63 15.48 -12.41 -25.83
N HIS A 64 15.03 -11.16 -25.87
CA HIS A 64 13.92 -10.68 -25.02
C HIS A 64 12.58 -11.24 -25.51
N ILE A 65 12.41 -11.43 -26.82
CA ILE A 65 11.24 -12.09 -27.40
C ILE A 65 11.16 -13.53 -26.90
N LYS A 66 12.26 -14.29 -27.03
CA LYS A 66 12.32 -15.69 -26.58
C LYS A 66 12.07 -15.85 -25.08
N SER A 67 12.51 -14.90 -24.26
CA SER A 67 12.31 -14.93 -22.80
C SER A 67 10.97 -14.32 -22.35
N GLY A 68 10.17 -13.78 -23.27
CA GLY A 68 8.93 -13.06 -22.96
C GLY A 68 9.14 -11.73 -22.21
N ALA A 69 10.39 -11.28 -22.05
CA ALA A 69 10.77 -10.04 -21.36
C ALA A 69 10.57 -8.81 -22.26
N VAL A 70 9.40 -8.72 -22.88
CA VAL A 70 9.00 -7.65 -23.79
C VAL A 70 7.74 -7.00 -23.25
N SER A 71 7.76 -5.68 -23.12
CA SER A 71 6.61 -4.87 -22.70
C SER A 71 6.08 -4.05 -23.86
N ASP A 72 4.79 -3.71 -23.90
CA ASP A 72 4.27 -2.77 -24.90
C ASP A 72 4.57 -1.30 -24.56
N ASP A 73 5.37 -1.05 -23.51
CA ASP A 73 5.78 0.28 -23.09
C ASP A 73 6.42 1.09 -24.23
N VAL A 74 5.84 2.26 -24.47
CA VAL A 74 6.26 3.24 -25.45
C VAL A 74 7.21 4.24 -24.80
N PHE A 75 8.32 4.55 -25.46
CA PHE A 75 9.11 5.71 -25.08
C PHE A 75 8.35 6.98 -25.50
N PRO A 76 8.04 7.88 -24.57
CA PRO A 76 7.26 9.07 -24.89
C PRO A 76 8.00 9.93 -25.92
N SER A 77 7.29 10.31 -26.98
CA SER A 77 7.76 11.20 -28.03
C SER A 77 7.43 12.67 -27.75
N SER A 78 6.50 12.92 -26.82
CA SER A 78 6.17 14.24 -26.29
C SER A 78 6.09 14.25 -24.76
N GLU A 79 6.07 15.46 -24.19
CA GLU A 79 5.95 15.66 -22.75
C GLU A 79 4.56 15.27 -22.21
N GLU A 80 3.52 15.44 -23.02
CA GLU A 80 2.16 15.01 -22.72
C GLU A 80 2.07 13.47 -22.67
N GLU A 81 2.70 12.78 -23.62
CA GLU A 81 2.79 11.32 -23.61
C GLU A 81 3.57 10.83 -22.38
N ARG A 82 4.68 11.51 -22.03
CA ARG A 82 5.47 11.20 -20.83
C ARG A 82 4.62 11.33 -19.57
N THR A 83 3.86 12.42 -19.47
CA THR A 83 2.97 12.69 -18.34
C THR A 83 1.89 11.63 -18.24
N THR A 84 1.25 11.29 -19.36
CA THR A 84 0.22 10.25 -19.42
C THR A 84 0.76 8.90 -18.94
N LEU A 85 1.96 8.51 -19.38
CA LEU A 85 2.61 7.28 -18.95
C LEU A 85 2.94 7.26 -17.45
N LEU A 86 3.30 8.41 -16.88
CA LEU A 86 3.59 8.55 -15.44
C LEU A 86 2.34 8.49 -14.56
N MET A 87 1.17 8.81 -15.11
CA MET A 87 -0.12 8.72 -14.42
C MET A 87 -0.75 7.32 -14.55
N LYS A 88 -0.21 6.43 -15.40
CA LYS A 88 -0.70 5.06 -15.54
C LYS A 88 -0.41 4.24 -14.27
N PRO A 89 -1.41 3.61 -13.64
CA PRO A 89 -1.20 2.75 -12.48
C PRO A 89 -0.41 1.50 -12.88
N ARG A 90 0.84 1.43 -12.44
CA ARG A 90 1.78 0.33 -12.76
C ARG A 90 2.14 -0.52 -11.55
N TYR A 91 1.89 -0.01 -10.35
CA TYR A 91 2.27 -0.65 -9.10
C TYR A 91 1.03 -1.16 -8.39
N TYR A 92 0.79 -2.47 -8.51
CA TYR A 92 -0.36 -3.15 -7.91
C TYR A 92 -1.72 -2.57 -8.35
N ASN A 93 -1.81 -2.14 -9.62
CA ASN A 93 -3.01 -1.57 -10.27
C ASN A 93 -3.56 -0.28 -9.65
N VAL A 94 -2.86 0.32 -8.69
CA VAL A 94 -3.28 1.59 -8.07
C VAL A 94 -2.15 2.62 -8.08
N GLY A 95 -0.91 2.19 -7.81
CA GLY A 95 0.22 3.10 -7.67
C GLY A 95 0.80 3.55 -9.00
N TYR A 96 1.14 4.83 -9.09
CA TYR A 96 1.76 5.46 -10.24
C TYR A 96 2.82 6.48 -9.80
N ILE A 97 3.77 6.79 -10.69
CA ILE A 97 4.92 7.63 -10.32
C ILE A 97 4.53 9.09 -10.21
N GLY A 98 3.62 9.56 -11.07
CA GLY A 98 3.23 10.96 -11.16
C GLY A 98 4.31 11.86 -11.75
N ASN A 99 3.92 13.06 -12.17
CA ASN A 99 4.87 14.07 -12.63
C ASN A 99 5.45 14.86 -11.45
N GLY A 100 6.76 14.88 -11.29
CA GLY A 100 7.42 15.64 -10.22
C GLY A 100 8.93 15.39 -10.12
N LYS A 101 9.53 16.01 -9.11
CA LYS A 101 10.99 16.08 -8.91
C LYS A 101 11.62 14.84 -8.26
N HIS A 102 10.82 13.94 -7.68
CA HIS A 102 11.34 12.82 -6.90
C HIS A 102 11.69 11.65 -7.81
N SER A 103 12.97 11.26 -7.81
CA SER A 103 13.46 10.12 -8.56
C SER A 103 13.15 8.79 -7.85
N THR A 104 12.87 7.76 -8.65
CA THR A 104 12.74 6.37 -8.19
C THR A 104 14.07 5.60 -8.21
N ILE A 105 15.09 6.15 -8.87
CA ILE A 105 16.42 5.55 -9.04
C ILE A 105 17.45 6.47 -8.39
N GLU A 106 18.27 5.90 -7.52
CA GLU A 106 19.38 6.59 -6.86
C GLU A 106 20.66 6.51 -7.70
N ASN A 107 20.95 5.34 -8.27
CA ASN A 107 22.10 5.11 -9.11
C ASN A 107 21.66 4.41 -10.41
N THR A 108 21.86 5.10 -11.53
CA THR A 108 21.45 4.63 -12.86
C THR A 108 22.32 3.49 -13.40
N ARG A 109 23.57 3.36 -12.95
CA ARG A 109 24.46 2.28 -13.38
C ARG A 109 24.09 0.96 -12.72
N SER A 110 23.88 0.97 -11.40
CA SER A 110 23.48 -0.21 -10.64
C SER A 110 21.97 -0.48 -10.64
N HIS A 111 21.17 0.42 -11.25
CA HIS A 111 19.71 0.39 -11.20
C HIS A 111 19.14 0.35 -9.77
N GLN A 112 19.89 0.92 -8.81
CA GLN A 112 19.50 0.96 -7.41
C GLN A 112 18.32 1.91 -7.21
N ARG A 113 17.28 1.42 -6.52
CA ARG A 113 16.09 2.20 -6.19
C ARG A 113 16.33 3.09 -4.97
N THR A 114 15.69 4.26 -4.95
CA THR A 114 15.75 5.14 -3.78
C THR A 114 15.04 4.50 -2.58
N ARG A 115 15.52 4.78 -1.35
CA ARG A 115 14.85 4.33 -0.11
C ARG A 115 13.38 4.74 -0.04
N ARG A 116 13.04 5.94 -0.52
CA ARG A 116 11.66 6.44 -0.59
C ARG A 116 10.79 5.60 -1.53
N PHE A 117 11.32 5.22 -2.69
CA PHE A 117 10.61 4.35 -3.62
C PHE A 117 10.38 2.97 -3.04
N ILE A 118 11.40 2.37 -2.42
CA ILE A 118 11.27 1.06 -1.76
C ILE A 118 10.21 1.12 -0.67
N LEU A 119 10.21 2.17 0.15
CA LEU A 119 9.22 2.37 1.22
C LEU A 119 7.79 2.45 0.66
N TRP A 120 7.57 3.32 -0.34
CA TRP A 120 6.28 3.48 -1.01
C TRP A 120 5.79 2.18 -1.68
N HIS A 121 6.68 1.53 -2.43
CA HIS A 121 6.40 0.27 -3.09
C HIS A 121 6.01 -0.83 -2.11
N ASN A 122 6.74 -0.96 -1.00
CA ASN A 122 6.45 -1.95 0.03
C ASN A 122 5.12 -1.65 0.76
N MET A 123 4.79 -0.38 0.99
CA MET A 123 3.48 0.02 1.51
C MET A 123 2.35 -0.45 0.59
N LEU A 124 2.44 -0.18 -0.72
CA LEU A 124 1.45 -0.65 -1.69
C LEU A 124 1.41 -2.17 -1.78
N ALA A 125 2.57 -2.83 -1.77
CA ALA A 125 2.67 -4.29 -1.81
C ALA A 125 1.89 -4.93 -0.66
N ARG A 126 2.05 -4.42 0.57
CA ARG A 126 1.35 -4.92 1.76
C ARG A 126 -0.17 -4.87 1.59
N CYS A 127 -0.69 -3.82 0.96
CA CYS A 127 -2.13 -3.61 0.78
C CYS A 127 -2.70 -4.37 -0.42
N TYR A 128 -1.99 -4.39 -1.56
CA TYR A 128 -2.58 -4.71 -2.86
C TYR A 128 -1.91 -5.87 -3.60
N MET A 129 -0.78 -6.38 -3.10
CA MET A 129 -0.15 -7.55 -3.73
C MET A 129 -1.07 -8.76 -3.62
N THR A 130 -1.32 -9.42 -4.75
CA THR A 130 -2.10 -10.65 -4.81
C THR A 130 -1.28 -11.80 -5.38
N ASN A 131 -1.61 -13.01 -4.95
CA ASN A 131 -1.09 -14.27 -5.48
C ASN A 131 -2.27 -15.22 -5.70
N LYS A 132 -2.45 -15.70 -6.94
CA LYS A 132 -3.62 -16.51 -7.36
C LYS A 132 -4.96 -15.87 -6.98
N GLY A 133 -5.09 -14.55 -7.19
CA GLY A 133 -6.31 -13.78 -6.90
C GLY A 133 -6.60 -13.53 -5.42
N LYS A 134 -5.74 -13.98 -4.49
CA LYS A 134 -5.88 -13.72 -3.05
C LYS A 134 -4.80 -12.75 -2.60
N GLN A 135 -5.10 -11.92 -1.61
CA GLN A 135 -4.12 -11.03 -1.03
C GLN A 135 -2.94 -11.81 -0.46
N TYR A 136 -1.72 -11.38 -0.81
CA TYR A 136 -0.49 -12.05 -0.42
C TYR A 136 -0.25 -11.92 1.10
N PHE A 137 -0.39 -10.70 1.62
CA PHE A 137 -0.24 -10.42 3.05
C PHE A 137 -1.57 -10.58 3.77
N LYS A 138 -1.84 -11.78 4.30
CA LYS A 138 -3.13 -12.12 4.95
C LYS A 138 -3.53 -11.16 6.07
N GLY A 139 -2.59 -10.70 6.88
CA GLY A 139 -2.83 -9.74 7.98
C GLY A 139 -3.28 -8.35 7.50
N TYR A 140 -3.08 -8.03 6.23
CA TYR A 140 -3.41 -6.75 5.62
C TYR A 140 -4.77 -6.78 4.91
N LYS A 141 -5.59 -7.81 5.13
CA LYS A 141 -6.96 -7.87 4.59
C LYS A 141 -7.77 -6.63 4.95
N GLY A 142 -8.29 -5.93 3.94
CA GLY A 142 -9.04 -4.68 4.13
C GLY A 142 -8.19 -3.48 4.55
N VAL A 143 -6.86 -3.57 4.46
CA VAL A 143 -5.97 -2.41 4.61
C VAL A 143 -5.81 -1.74 3.26
N THR A 144 -5.97 -0.42 3.23
CA THR A 144 -5.84 0.40 2.02
C THR A 144 -4.78 1.50 2.19
N VAL A 145 -4.52 2.22 1.10
CA VAL A 145 -3.70 3.43 1.06
C VAL A 145 -4.58 4.56 0.59
N CYS A 146 -4.44 5.77 1.14
CA CYS A 146 -5.20 6.92 0.67
C CYS A 146 -4.87 7.23 -0.80
N GLU A 147 -5.85 7.70 -1.56
CA GLU A 147 -5.72 7.90 -3.01
C GLU A 147 -4.58 8.86 -3.37
N ARG A 148 -4.35 9.89 -2.55
CA ARG A 148 -3.24 10.83 -2.70
C ARG A 148 -1.89 10.11 -2.76
N TRP A 149 -1.70 9.07 -1.95
CA TRP A 149 -0.46 8.28 -1.88
C TRP A 149 -0.37 7.16 -2.91
N HIS A 150 -1.38 6.97 -3.75
CA HIS A 150 -1.22 6.23 -4.99
C HIS A 150 -0.24 6.93 -5.95
N ASN A 151 -0.05 8.25 -5.80
CA ASN A 151 1.00 9.00 -6.50
C ASN A 151 2.30 9.04 -5.68
N PHE A 152 3.39 8.49 -6.23
CA PHE A 152 4.70 8.49 -5.58
C PHE A 152 5.24 9.90 -5.26
N GLN A 153 4.97 10.91 -6.12
CA GLN A 153 5.39 12.27 -5.84
C GLN A 153 4.71 12.84 -4.61
N ASN A 154 3.40 12.64 -4.47
CA ASN A 154 2.64 13.12 -3.33
C ASN A 154 3.12 12.45 -2.04
N PHE A 155 3.29 11.13 -2.07
CA PHE A 155 3.89 10.39 -0.95
C PHE A 155 5.24 11.00 -0.54
N CYS A 156 6.13 11.27 -1.50
CA CYS A 156 7.43 11.87 -1.21
C CYS A 156 7.35 13.32 -0.70
N ASN A 157 6.35 14.09 -1.11
CA ASN A 157 6.12 15.44 -0.61
C ASN A 157 5.64 15.43 0.84
N ASP A 158 4.81 14.46 1.22
CA ASP A 158 4.24 14.36 2.56
C ASP A 158 5.23 13.72 3.56
N LEU A 159 6.13 12.85 3.09
CA LEU A 159 7.12 12.13 3.91
C LEU A 159 7.82 12.98 5.00
N PRO A 160 8.35 14.18 4.70
CA PRO A 160 9.08 14.99 5.70
C PRO A 160 8.24 15.45 6.88
N ALA A 161 6.91 15.54 6.73
CA ALA A 161 5.99 15.98 7.78
C ALA A 161 5.53 14.81 8.68
N LEU A 162 5.79 13.56 8.29
CA LEU A 162 5.37 12.40 9.06
C LEU A 162 6.16 12.29 10.36
N HIS A 163 5.45 11.94 11.44
CA HIS A 163 6.05 11.70 12.74
C HIS A 163 7.13 10.60 12.65
N GLY A 164 8.32 10.87 13.22
CA GLY A 164 9.47 9.97 13.18
C GLY A 164 10.27 9.95 11.86
N TYR A 165 9.91 10.75 10.84
CA TYR A 165 10.63 10.73 9.54
C TYR A 165 12.14 10.99 9.68
N ALA A 166 12.52 11.94 10.53
CA ALA A 166 13.93 12.26 10.78
C ALA A 166 14.70 11.04 11.33
N LEU A 167 14.07 10.28 12.23
CA LEU A 167 14.65 9.07 12.82
C LEU A 167 14.82 7.98 11.76
N TRP A 168 13.80 7.74 10.94
CA TRP A 168 13.90 6.79 9.81
C TRP A 168 14.97 7.20 8.80
N LYS A 169 15.04 8.49 8.46
CA LYS A 169 16.01 9.01 7.50
C LYS A 169 17.44 8.76 7.99
N ASN A 170 17.71 9.06 9.26
CA ASN A 170 19.04 9.05 9.85
C ASN A 170 19.49 7.67 10.36
N ASN A 171 18.56 6.74 10.62
CA ASN A 171 18.86 5.39 11.12
C ASN A 171 18.29 4.32 10.15
N PRO A 172 18.98 4.05 9.01
CA PRO A 172 18.49 3.12 8.00
C PRO A 172 18.32 1.71 8.55
N GLY A 173 17.10 1.17 8.44
CA GLY A 173 16.78 -0.21 8.87
C GLY A 173 16.28 -0.34 10.30
N GLU A 174 16.34 0.72 11.11
CA GLU A 174 15.88 0.68 12.50
C GLU A 174 14.42 1.11 12.68
N TYR A 175 13.88 1.84 11.71
CA TYR A 175 12.52 2.39 11.73
C TYR A 175 11.71 1.91 10.53
N GLU A 176 10.41 1.74 10.75
CA GLU A 176 9.45 1.29 9.75
C GLU A 176 8.26 2.24 9.68
N LEU A 177 7.70 2.40 8.49
CA LEU A 177 6.43 3.11 8.31
C LEU A 177 5.28 2.16 8.66
N ASP A 178 4.59 2.49 9.75
CA ASP A 178 3.50 1.70 10.29
C ASP A 178 2.26 2.56 10.53
N LYS A 179 1.08 1.93 10.47
CA LYS A 179 -0.24 2.57 10.65
C LYS A 179 -0.94 2.14 11.93
N ASP A 180 -0.52 1.02 12.51
CA ASP A 180 -1.31 0.28 13.48
C ASP A 180 -1.39 1.00 14.84
N TYR A 181 -0.52 1.99 15.08
CA TYR A 181 -0.61 2.94 16.19
C TYR A 181 -1.91 3.75 16.18
N SER A 182 -2.45 4.06 14.99
CA SER A 182 -3.75 4.72 14.88
C SER A 182 -4.92 3.75 15.06
N HIS A 183 -4.66 2.44 15.12
CA HIS A 183 -5.68 1.38 15.04
C HIS A 183 -6.56 1.41 13.77
N ARG A 184 -6.32 2.37 12.86
CA ARG A 184 -7.02 2.52 11.58
C ARG A 184 -6.36 1.64 10.53
N ARG A 185 -7.16 1.04 9.66
CA ARG A 185 -6.70 0.13 8.60
C ARG A 185 -6.42 0.84 7.28
N ILE A 186 -5.81 2.01 7.34
CA ILE A 186 -5.44 2.79 6.15
C ILE A 186 -4.03 3.35 6.34
N TYR A 187 -3.26 3.44 5.25
CA TYR A 187 -2.06 4.26 5.18
C TYR A 187 -2.42 5.64 4.64
N SER A 188 -2.34 6.67 5.48
CA SER A 188 -2.50 8.08 5.13
C SER A 188 -1.56 8.94 5.99
N PRO A 189 -1.34 10.23 5.65
CA PRO A 189 -0.54 11.12 6.48
C PRO A 189 -0.95 11.13 7.96
N ASP A 190 -2.26 11.02 8.22
CA ASP A 190 -2.84 11.15 9.56
C ASP A 190 -2.86 9.84 10.36
N THR A 191 -2.59 8.71 9.71
CA THR A 191 -2.73 7.38 10.32
C THR A 191 -1.41 6.65 10.50
N VAL A 192 -0.34 7.14 9.89
CA VAL A 192 0.97 6.50 9.93
C VAL A 192 1.96 7.24 10.79
N SER A 193 2.96 6.51 11.25
CA SER A 193 4.15 7.06 11.88
C SER A 193 5.35 6.18 11.56
N PHE A 194 6.54 6.77 11.61
CA PHE A 194 7.77 6.00 11.66
C PHE A 194 8.05 5.62 13.10
N ILE A 195 8.09 4.32 13.34
CA ILE A 195 8.31 3.72 14.65
C ILE A 195 9.52 2.79 14.59
N SER A 196 10.15 2.55 15.73
CA SER A 196 11.24 1.58 15.77
C SER A 196 10.73 0.18 15.45
N THR A 197 11.58 -0.66 14.86
CA THR A 197 11.27 -2.08 14.62
C THR A 197 10.88 -2.83 15.90
N SER A 198 11.50 -2.46 17.04
CA SER A 198 11.16 -3.01 18.36
C SER A 198 9.77 -2.61 18.83
N ASP A 199 9.39 -1.35 18.65
CA ASP A 199 8.07 -0.85 19.04
C ASP A 199 6.99 -1.47 18.15
N ASN A 200 7.24 -1.58 16.84
CA ASN A 200 6.32 -2.25 15.92
C ASN A 200 6.07 -3.70 16.34
N ALA A 201 7.14 -4.42 16.66
CA ALA A 201 7.04 -5.79 17.15
C ALA A 201 6.28 -5.87 18.49
N HIS A 202 6.46 -4.88 19.38
CA HIS A 202 5.73 -4.79 20.64
C HIS A 202 4.23 -4.57 20.42
N GLU A 203 3.86 -3.60 19.58
CA GLU A 203 2.46 -3.34 19.19
C GLU A 203 1.78 -4.57 18.59
N ALA A 204 2.48 -5.27 17.70
CA ALA A 204 1.96 -6.49 17.09
C ALA A 204 1.67 -7.58 18.13
N ARG A 205 2.53 -7.73 19.16
CA ARG A 205 2.32 -8.66 20.27
C ARG A 205 1.14 -8.25 21.15
N LEU A 206 1.02 -6.97 21.49
CA LEU A 206 -0.11 -6.45 22.27
C LEU A 206 -1.43 -6.71 21.56
N ARG A 207 -1.49 -6.41 20.26
CA ARG A 207 -2.69 -6.65 19.44
C ARG A 207 -3.03 -8.13 19.35
N ALA A 208 -2.03 -9.00 19.15
CA ALA A 208 -2.26 -10.44 19.15
C ALA A 208 -2.80 -10.93 20.50
N SER A 209 -2.29 -10.38 21.60
CA SER A 209 -2.80 -10.64 22.95
C SER A 209 -4.23 -10.16 23.13
N ALA A 210 -4.55 -8.95 22.67
CA ALA A 210 -5.90 -8.40 22.73
C ALA A 210 -6.92 -9.22 21.94
N MET A 211 -6.48 -9.89 20.87
CA MET A 211 -7.34 -10.74 20.05
C MET A 211 -7.46 -12.19 20.55
N ARG A 212 -6.70 -12.57 21.58
CA ARG A 212 -6.60 -13.96 22.03
C ARG A 212 -7.78 -14.32 22.94
N ILE A 213 -8.66 -15.17 22.44
CA ILE A 213 -9.71 -15.81 23.23
C ILE A 213 -9.18 -17.15 23.77
N PRO A 214 -9.38 -17.47 25.06
CA PRO A 214 -9.08 -18.80 25.61
C PRO A 214 -9.77 -19.91 24.81
N GLY A 215 -9.06 -21.01 24.53
CA GLY A 215 -9.54 -22.05 23.61
C GLY A 215 -10.79 -22.80 24.11
N ASP A 216 -10.87 -23.03 25.41
CA ASP A 216 -12.00 -23.63 26.11
C ASP A 216 -13.27 -22.76 26.03
N ARG A 217 -13.12 -21.44 26.04
CA ARG A 217 -14.22 -20.47 25.93
C ARG A 217 -14.45 -19.94 24.52
N TYR A 218 -13.67 -20.38 23.54
CA TYR A 218 -13.70 -19.84 22.18
C TYR A 218 -15.10 -19.92 21.56
N HIS A 219 -15.74 -21.09 21.61
CA HIS A 219 -17.04 -21.29 20.99
C HIS A 219 -18.15 -20.52 21.68
N GLU A 220 -18.13 -20.45 23.02
CA GLU A 220 -19.09 -19.69 23.82
C GLU A 220 -19.01 -18.20 23.48
N ILE A 221 -17.81 -17.60 23.59
CA ILE A 221 -17.59 -16.17 23.34
C ILE A 221 -17.88 -15.82 21.88
N ASN A 222 -17.47 -16.65 20.92
CA ASN A 222 -17.77 -16.37 19.52
C ASN A 222 -19.25 -16.46 19.18
N LYS A 223 -20.01 -17.32 19.86
CA LYS A 223 -21.47 -17.40 19.67
C LYS A 223 -22.15 -16.10 20.11
N MET A 224 -21.64 -15.47 21.16
CA MET A 224 -22.17 -14.22 21.74
C MET A 224 -21.52 -12.95 21.16
N ARG A 225 -20.64 -13.06 20.15
CA ARG A 225 -19.85 -11.90 19.65
C ARG A 225 -20.68 -10.72 19.15
N ASP A 226 -21.89 -10.99 18.65
CA ASP A 226 -22.80 -9.98 18.13
C ASP A 226 -23.51 -9.27 19.30
N GLU A 227 -23.94 -10.04 20.30
CA GLU A 227 -24.54 -9.55 21.55
C GLU A 227 -23.55 -8.70 22.35
N LEU A 228 -22.32 -9.20 22.57
CA LEU A 228 -21.27 -8.47 23.29
C LEU A 228 -20.87 -7.16 22.61
N LEU A 229 -20.91 -7.13 21.27
CA LEU A 229 -20.68 -5.88 20.54
C LEU A 229 -21.84 -4.90 20.75
N GLN A 230 -23.08 -5.38 20.65
CA GLN A 230 -24.27 -4.56 20.82
C GLN A 230 -24.33 -3.95 22.23
N GLU A 231 -24.10 -4.77 23.26
CA GLU A 231 -24.04 -4.31 24.66
C GLU A 231 -22.98 -3.22 24.85
N ALA A 232 -21.79 -3.41 24.26
CA ALA A 232 -20.74 -2.41 24.30
C ALA A 232 -21.12 -1.11 23.58
N GLU A 233 -21.71 -1.20 22.39
CA GLU A 233 -22.17 -0.04 21.63
C GLU A 233 -23.26 0.74 22.38
N ASP A 234 -24.19 0.04 23.05
CA ASP A 234 -25.28 0.67 23.80
C ASP A 234 -24.72 1.50 24.98
N VAL A 235 -23.80 0.96 25.76
CA VAL A 235 -23.10 1.68 26.84
C VAL A 235 -22.37 2.92 26.31
N ILE A 236 -21.69 2.80 25.17
CA ILE A 236 -20.91 3.91 24.58
C ILE A 236 -21.86 5.01 24.04
N LYS A 237 -22.97 4.62 23.40
CA LYS A 237 -23.99 5.56 22.89
C LYS A 237 -24.68 6.32 24.01
N GLU A 238 -25.04 5.65 25.10
CA GLU A 238 -25.66 6.27 26.28
C GLU A 238 -24.78 7.38 26.86
N ASN A 239 -23.45 7.20 26.81
CA ASN A 239 -22.46 8.18 27.26
C ASN A 239 -22.07 9.22 26.18
N LYS A 240 -22.74 9.23 25.02
CA LYS A 240 -22.54 10.19 23.92
C LYS A 240 -21.08 10.26 23.43
N ILE A 241 -20.39 9.13 23.42
CA ILE A 241 -19.04 9.03 22.86
C ILE A 241 -19.15 8.77 21.37
N GLU A 242 -18.42 9.55 20.56
CA GLU A 242 -18.25 9.28 19.15
C GLU A 242 -17.28 8.11 18.96
N TYR A 243 -17.67 7.12 18.17
CA TYR A 243 -16.88 5.93 17.92
C TYR A 243 -17.10 5.41 16.50
N SER A 244 -16.20 4.53 16.06
CA SER A 244 -16.39 3.75 14.84
C SER A 244 -16.04 2.29 15.08
N VAL A 245 -16.72 1.40 14.37
CA VAL A 245 -16.44 -0.04 14.43
C VAL A 245 -15.56 -0.41 13.25
N VAL A 246 -14.36 -0.94 13.53
CA VAL A 246 -13.40 -1.38 12.51
C VAL A 246 -13.20 -2.89 12.55
N LEU A 247 -12.99 -3.48 11.38
CA LEU A 247 -12.74 -4.91 11.25
C LEU A 247 -11.24 -5.21 11.29
N ASN A 248 -10.79 -5.94 12.31
CA ASN A 248 -9.45 -6.52 12.33
C ASN A 248 -9.53 -8.04 12.07
N GLY A 249 -9.33 -8.43 10.80
CA GLY A 249 -9.62 -9.79 10.37
C GLY A 249 -11.12 -10.05 10.40
N ASN A 250 -11.56 -10.99 11.24
CA ASN A 250 -12.98 -11.28 11.46
C ASN A 250 -13.54 -10.66 12.75
N MET A 251 -12.71 -9.94 13.51
CA MET A 251 -13.09 -9.35 14.79
C MET A 251 -13.50 -7.90 14.61
N ARG A 252 -14.59 -7.49 15.26
CA ARG A 252 -15.02 -6.10 15.34
C ARG A 252 -14.39 -5.46 16.57
N VAL A 253 -13.72 -4.34 16.33
CA VAL A 253 -13.02 -3.53 17.33
C VAL A 253 -13.68 -2.17 17.32
N ILE A 254 -14.00 -1.64 18.49
CA ILE A 254 -14.53 -0.28 18.63
C ILE A 254 -13.32 0.65 18.77
N ILE A 255 -13.30 1.75 18.02
CA ILE A 255 -12.27 2.78 18.19
C ILE A 255 -12.93 4.14 18.44
N ALA A 256 -12.34 4.93 19.32
CA ALA A 256 -12.72 6.30 19.60
C ALA A 256 -11.48 7.19 19.49
N GLU A 257 -11.66 8.37 18.91
CA GLU A 257 -10.59 9.36 18.83
C GLU A 257 -10.50 10.17 20.11
N THR A 258 -9.27 10.46 20.52
CA THR A 258 -9.00 11.34 21.66
C THR A 258 -7.89 12.31 21.27
N PRO A 259 -7.70 13.40 22.04
CA PRO A 259 -6.57 14.31 21.85
C PRO A 259 -5.20 13.64 21.99
N TYR A 260 -5.15 12.44 22.59
CA TYR A 260 -3.94 11.65 22.74
C TYR A 260 -3.84 10.47 21.76
N GLY A 261 -4.64 10.52 20.68
CA GLY A 261 -4.73 9.49 19.66
C GLY A 261 -5.90 8.52 19.87
N THR A 262 -5.98 7.54 18.98
CA THR A 262 -7.06 6.56 18.94
C THR A 262 -6.96 5.55 20.08
N VAL A 263 -8.09 5.21 20.70
CA VAL A 263 -8.19 4.14 21.71
C VAL A 263 -9.07 3.02 21.16
N ALA A 264 -8.52 1.82 21.10
CA ALA A 264 -9.21 0.61 20.65
C ALA A 264 -9.78 -0.19 21.83
N PHE A 265 -11.02 -0.62 21.70
CA PHE A 265 -11.69 -1.55 22.59
C PHE A 265 -12.04 -2.84 21.83
N TYR A 266 -11.72 -3.97 22.46
CA TYR A 266 -11.95 -5.31 21.94
C TYR A 266 -13.03 -5.98 22.80
N PRO A 267 -14.32 -5.87 22.44
CA PRO A 267 -15.43 -6.32 23.29
C PRO A 267 -15.37 -7.82 23.63
N LEU A 268 -14.93 -8.65 22.68
CA LEU A 268 -14.87 -10.10 22.84
C LEU A 268 -13.87 -10.55 23.92
N THR A 269 -12.86 -9.74 24.22
CA THR A 269 -11.77 -10.10 25.13
C THR A 269 -11.64 -9.14 26.31
N TYR A 270 -12.50 -8.11 26.40
CA TYR A 270 -12.47 -7.09 27.45
C TYR A 270 -11.10 -6.41 27.54
N LYS A 271 -10.54 -6.04 26.39
CA LYS A 271 -9.22 -5.39 26.28
C LYS A 271 -9.37 -3.99 25.72
N ILE A 272 -8.63 -3.06 26.29
CA ILE A 272 -8.54 -1.67 25.86
C ILE A 272 -7.07 -1.42 25.53
N GLN A 273 -6.79 -0.96 24.32
CA GLN A 273 -5.46 -0.65 23.83
C GLN A 273 -5.37 0.82 23.41
N ARG A 274 -4.26 1.46 23.76
CA ARG A 274 -3.88 2.77 23.23
C ARG A 274 -2.37 2.81 23.10
N ASN A 275 -1.87 2.95 21.88
CA ASN A 275 -0.43 2.87 21.61
C ASN A 275 0.16 1.59 22.26
N GLY A 276 1.31 1.72 22.91
CA GLY A 276 2.01 0.64 23.61
C GLY A 276 1.45 0.23 24.96
N TYR A 277 0.21 0.61 25.28
CA TYR A 277 -0.43 0.29 26.54
C TYR A 277 -1.69 -0.55 26.34
N MET A 278 -1.85 -1.54 27.21
CA MET A 278 -2.99 -2.46 27.25
C MET A 278 -3.57 -2.45 28.66
N THR A 279 -4.90 -2.43 28.75
CA THR A 279 -5.64 -2.50 30.00
C THR A 279 -6.82 -3.44 29.83
N GLU A 280 -7.24 -4.09 30.90
CA GLU A 280 -8.43 -4.94 30.92
C GLU A 280 -9.64 -4.13 31.39
N GLY A 281 -10.79 -4.33 30.77
CA GLY A 281 -11.99 -3.59 31.10
C GLY A 281 -13.13 -3.87 30.13
N ASP A 282 -14.35 -3.69 30.63
CA ASP A 282 -15.57 -3.69 29.84
C ASP A 282 -15.84 -2.32 29.18
N ALA A 283 -17.01 -2.19 28.56
CA ALA A 283 -17.41 -0.95 27.92
C ALA A 283 -17.48 0.22 28.93
N SER A 284 -17.88 -0.04 30.18
CA SER A 284 -17.92 0.98 31.23
C SER A 284 -16.52 1.50 31.57
N VAL A 285 -15.55 0.59 31.74
CA VAL A 285 -14.14 0.96 31.96
C VAL A 285 -13.59 1.73 30.76
N TYR A 286 -13.94 1.32 29.53
CA TYR A 286 -13.55 2.02 28.31
C TYR A 286 -14.07 3.46 28.28
N VAL A 287 -15.35 3.67 28.57
CA VAL A 287 -15.98 4.99 28.67
C VAL A 287 -15.29 5.85 29.74
N CYS A 288 -15.09 5.31 30.94
CA CYS A 288 -14.37 6.02 32.01
C CYS A 288 -12.95 6.41 31.60
N TYR A 289 -12.24 5.52 30.90
CA TYR A 289 -10.90 5.79 30.40
C TYR A 289 -10.87 6.94 29.38
N LEU A 290 -11.82 6.95 28.44
CA LEU A 290 -11.95 8.03 27.46
C LEU A 290 -12.25 9.39 28.11
N HIS A 291 -13.21 9.43 29.06
CA HIS A 291 -13.50 10.64 29.82
C HIS A 291 -12.28 11.11 30.62
N TRP A 292 -11.56 10.19 31.25
CA TRP A 292 -10.34 10.53 31.97
C TRP A 292 -9.30 11.16 31.05
N LEU A 293 -9.05 10.60 29.86
CA LEU A 293 -8.13 11.18 28.87
C LEU A 293 -8.55 12.60 28.47
N ARG A 294 -9.85 12.81 28.22
CA ARG A 294 -10.38 14.13 27.89
C ARG A 294 -10.15 15.14 29.02
N CYS A 295 -10.47 14.77 30.25
CA CYS A 295 -10.24 15.63 31.42
C CYS A 295 -8.75 15.97 31.59
N GLN A 296 -7.85 15.01 31.37
CA GLN A 296 -6.40 15.26 31.42
C GLN A 296 -5.96 16.26 30.35
N TRP A 297 -6.53 16.18 29.14
CA TRP A 297 -6.23 17.13 28.07
C TRP A 297 -6.73 18.54 28.39
N GLU A 298 -8.00 18.68 28.77
CA GLU A 298 -8.62 19.96 29.10
C GLU A 298 -7.90 20.64 30.28
N SER A 299 -7.50 19.87 31.29
CA SER A 299 -6.71 20.39 32.41
C SER A 299 -5.34 20.93 32.00
N ARG A 300 -4.70 20.35 30.97
CA ARG A 300 -3.39 20.78 30.48
C ARG A 300 -3.49 21.87 29.41
N ASN A 301 -4.62 21.95 28.73
CA ASN A 301 -4.87 22.85 27.60
C ASN A 301 -6.18 23.62 27.79
N PRO A 302 -6.32 24.45 28.84
CA PRO A 302 -7.60 25.05 29.21
C PRO A 302 -8.20 26.01 28.17
N PHE A 303 -7.40 26.41 27.17
CA PHE A 303 -7.81 27.34 26.11
C PHE A 303 -7.86 26.70 24.72
N ILE A 304 -7.70 25.38 24.61
CA ILE A 304 -7.75 24.65 23.34
C ILE A 304 -8.93 23.70 23.40
N ASP A 305 -9.96 23.95 22.58
CA ASP A 305 -11.06 23.01 22.43
C ASP A 305 -10.54 21.73 21.73
N CYS A 306 -10.81 20.60 22.37
CA CYS A 306 -10.32 19.28 21.98
C CYS A 306 -10.97 18.73 20.71
N ILE A 307 -12.06 19.35 20.22
CA ILE A 307 -12.77 18.93 19.02
C ILE A 307 -12.58 19.98 17.92
N ALA A 308 -11.36 20.09 17.40
CA ALA A 308 -11.18 20.68 16.09
C ALA A 308 -11.74 19.68 15.06
N VAL A 309 -12.96 19.98 14.59
CA VAL A 309 -13.67 19.30 13.51
C VAL A 309 -12.69 19.07 12.35
N ILE A 310 -12.41 17.80 12.06
CA ILE A 310 -11.84 17.41 10.77
C ILE A 310 -12.97 17.64 9.75
N SER A 311 -13.04 18.86 9.20
CA SER A 311 -13.86 19.20 8.04
C SER A 311 -13.19 18.72 6.77
#